data_AF-A0A350JLJ0-F1
#
_entry.id   AF-A0A350JLJ0-F1
#
_cell.length_a   1.000
_cell.length_b   1.000
_cell.length_c   1.000
_cell.angle_alpha   90.00
_cell.angle_beta   90.00
_cell.angle_gamma   90.00
#
_symmetry.space_group_name_H-M   'P 1'
#
loop_
_entity.id
_entity.type
_entity.pdbx_description
1 polymer ?
#
loop_
_entity_poly.entity_id
_entity_poly.type
_entity_poly.pdbx_seq_one_letter_code
_entity_poly.pdbx_strand_id
1 'polypeptide(L)'
;MELKPVEDKIDEVKRMFSHSTEKAEELYANFDKLKVISDEAIVKAERTKKSILPAWKYIKIFYEMINDYMDGKYLSISKKEIIPIIAAFVYFVSPVDVFPDYIPAFGYLDDAFVIGLVGSITKDTVDKYQKSKRLKKA
;
A
#
# COMPACT_ATOMS: atom_id res chain seq x y z
N MET A 1 -5.88 -27.65 8.98
CA MET A 1 -5.03 -26.59 8.42
C MET A 1 -4.45 -25.83 9.60
N GLU A 2 -3.22 -26.14 9.99
CA GLU A 2 -2.57 -25.45 11.11
C GLU A 2 -2.24 -24.01 10.69
N LEU A 3 -2.63 -23.04 11.52
CA LEU A 3 -2.28 -21.64 11.30
C LEU A 3 -0.78 -21.49 11.54
N LYS A 4 -0.05 -21.02 10.53
CA LYS A 4 1.37 -20.68 10.70
C LYS A 4 1.54 -19.61 11.81
N PRO A 5 2.61 -19.72 12.63
CA PRO A 5 3.01 -18.70 13.61
C PRO A 5 3.03 -17.28 13.03
N VAL A 6 2.80 -16.27 13.88
CA VAL A 6 2.78 -14.85 13.47
C VAL A 6 4.15 -14.42 12.95
N GLU A 7 5.23 -15.00 13.48
CA GLU A 7 6.61 -14.77 13.05
C GLU A 7 6.83 -15.18 11.59
N ASP A 8 6.28 -16.33 11.17
CA ASP A 8 6.36 -16.80 9.79
C ASP A 8 5.62 -15.87 8.82
N LYS A 9 4.48 -15.31 9.27
CA LYS A 9 3.74 -14.31 8.49
C LYS A 9 4.52 -13.00 8.33
N ILE A 10 5.30 -12.60 9.34
CA ILE A 10 6.13 -11.39 9.27
C ILE A 10 7.26 -11.56 8.26
N ASP A 11 7.91 -12.72 8.25
CA ASP A 11 9.01 -12.96 7.30
C ASP A 11 8.50 -13.17 5.87
N GLU A 12 7.31 -13.78 5.72
CA GLU A 12 6.57 -13.83 4.46
C GLU A 12 6.25 -12.41 3.96
N VAL A 13 5.71 -11.56 4.83
CA VAL A 13 5.52 -10.13 4.53
C VAL A 13 6.84 -9.45 4.15
N LYS A 14 7.94 -9.66 4.87
CA LYS A 14 9.23 -9.02 4.52
C LYS A 14 9.73 -9.44 3.13
N ARG A 15 9.64 -10.73 2.78
CA ARG A 15 9.98 -11.24 1.45
C ARG A 15 9.04 -10.71 0.38
N MET A 16 7.77 -10.47 0.73
CA MET A 16 6.84 -9.83 -0.17
C MET A 16 7.24 -8.37 -0.41
N PHE A 17 7.50 -7.64 0.67
CA PHE A 17 7.91 -6.25 0.60
C PHE A 17 9.20 -6.07 -0.19
N SER A 18 10.14 -7.02 -0.21
CA SER A 18 11.36 -6.87 -1.03
C SER A 18 11.05 -6.81 -2.53
N HIS A 19 10.20 -7.70 -3.05
CA HIS A 19 9.83 -7.70 -4.47
C HIS A 19 8.85 -6.56 -4.81
N SER A 20 7.90 -6.28 -3.91
CA SER A 20 7.03 -5.11 -4.04
C SER A 20 7.81 -3.79 -3.99
N THR A 21 8.96 -3.76 -3.32
CA THR A 21 9.85 -2.58 -3.27
C THR A 21 10.50 -2.34 -4.62
N GLU A 22 11.03 -3.35 -5.30
CA GLU A 22 11.59 -3.20 -6.65
C GLU A 22 10.54 -2.69 -7.64
N LYS A 23 9.34 -3.26 -7.62
CA LYS A 23 8.24 -2.80 -8.46
C LYS A 23 7.78 -1.39 -8.09
N ALA A 24 7.74 -1.07 -6.80
CA ALA A 24 7.43 0.28 -6.33
C ALA A 24 8.47 1.31 -6.75
N GLU A 25 9.75 0.94 -6.84
CA GLU A 25 10.79 1.81 -7.38
C GLU A 25 10.66 2.03 -8.88
N GLU A 26 10.29 1.00 -9.66
CA GLU A 26 9.95 1.15 -11.09
C GLU A 26 8.78 2.12 -11.28
N LEU A 27 7.71 1.96 -10.49
CA LEU A 27 6.53 2.81 -10.56
C LEU A 27 6.81 4.24 -10.07
N TYR A 28 7.64 4.39 -9.04
CA TYR A 28 8.10 5.71 -8.59
C TYR A 28 8.83 6.46 -9.72
N ALA A 29 9.58 5.75 -10.57
CA ALA A 29 10.23 6.33 -11.74
C ALA A 29 9.28 6.57 -12.92
N ASN A 30 8.04 6.06 -12.87
CA ASN A 30 7.04 6.17 -13.93
C ASN A 30 5.67 6.57 -13.36
N PHE A 31 5.44 7.88 -13.24
CA PHE A 31 4.22 8.44 -12.66
C PHE A 31 2.94 8.02 -13.41
N ASP A 32 2.98 7.83 -14.72
CA ASP A 32 1.81 7.38 -15.49
C ASP A 32 1.37 5.98 -15.05
N LYS A 33 2.32 5.05 -14.92
CA LYS A 33 2.04 3.70 -14.41
C LYS A 33 1.59 3.71 -12.95
N LEU A 34 2.24 4.54 -12.12
CA LEU A 34 1.87 4.67 -10.71
C LEU A 34 0.42 5.18 -10.56
N LYS A 35 0.02 6.13 -11.40
CA LYS A 35 -1.34 6.65 -11.44
C LYS A 35 -2.36 5.59 -11.82
N VAL A 36 -2.09 4.77 -12.83
CA VAL A 36 -2.99 3.67 -13.22
C VAL A 36 -3.21 2.71 -12.04
N ILE A 37 -2.13 2.28 -11.39
CA ILE A 37 -2.22 1.35 -10.25
C ILE A 37 -2.94 1.99 -9.05
N SER A 38 -2.68 3.26 -8.77
CA SER A 38 -3.38 3.94 -7.66
C SER A 38 -4.88 4.10 -7.92
N ASP A 39 -5.26 4.39 -9.16
CA ASP A 39 -6.66 4.48 -9.59
C ASP A 39 -7.34 3.08 -9.52
N GLU A 40 -6.66 2.01 -9.93
CA GLU A 40 -7.16 0.64 -9.81
C GLU A 40 -7.32 0.21 -8.34
N ALA A 41 -6.37 0.58 -7.49
CA ALA A 41 -6.40 0.27 -6.06
C ALA A 41 -7.65 0.88 -5.40
N ILE A 42 -7.93 2.16 -5.65
CA ILE A 42 -9.10 2.80 -5.04
C ILE A 42 -10.41 2.22 -5.57
N VAL A 43 -10.48 1.85 -6.86
CA VAL A 43 -11.66 1.20 -7.46
C VAL A 43 -11.91 -0.18 -6.87
N LYS A 44 -10.88 -1.03 -6.75
CA LYS A 44 -10.99 -2.36 -6.14
C LYS A 44 -11.46 -2.24 -4.69
N ALA A 45 -10.95 -1.27 -3.96
CA ALA A 45 -11.27 -1.07 -2.57
C ALA A 45 -12.67 -0.46 -2.31
N GLU A 46 -13.20 0.40 -3.20
CA GLU A 46 -14.63 0.81 -3.11
C GLU A 46 -15.55 -0.41 -3.29
N ARG A 47 -15.18 -1.38 -4.15
CA ARG A 47 -15.97 -2.60 -4.40
C ARG A 47 -15.96 -3.57 -3.21
N THR A 48 -14.87 -3.60 -2.44
CA THR A 48 -14.71 -4.53 -1.30
C THR A 48 -14.96 -3.89 0.08
N LYS A 49 -15.39 -2.62 0.09
CA LYS A 49 -15.57 -1.73 1.27
C LYS A 49 -16.21 -2.35 2.53
N LYS A 50 -17.19 -3.26 2.38
CA LYS A 50 -17.85 -3.92 3.52
C LYS A 50 -16.94 -4.92 4.26
N SER A 51 -15.96 -5.51 3.57
CA SER A 51 -15.09 -6.56 4.12
C SER A 51 -13.80 -6.01 4.75
N ILE A 52 -13.46 -4.74 4.48
CA ILE A 52 -12.13 -4.17 4.79
C ILE A 52 -12.18 -2.78 5.44
N LEU A 53 -13.22 -2.46 6.23
CA LEU A 53 -13.50 -1.11 6.77
C LEU A 53 -12.28 -0.36 7.36
N PRO A 54 -11.37 -0.98 8.15
CA PRO A 54 -10.19 -0.28 8.68
C PRO A 54 -9.14 -0.01 7.59
N ALA A 55 -8.85 -1.01 6.75
CA ALA A 55 -7.91 -0.92 5.65
C ALA A 55 -8.35 0.10 4.60
N TRP A 56 -9.65 0.19 4.37
CA TRP A 56 -10.27 1.15 3.46
C TRP A 56 -9.89 2.61 3.73
N LYS A 57 -9.84 2.99 5.01
CA LYS A 57 -9.40 4.33 5.41
C LYS A 57 -7.95 4.60 4.99
N TYR A 58 -7.06 3.62 5.18
CA TYR A 58 -5.65 3.74 4.79
C TYR A 58 -5.49 3.79 3.27
N ILE A 59 -6.22 2.97 2.51
CA ILE A 59 -6.19 3.01 1.03
C ILE A 59 -6.55 4.40 0.52
N LYS A 60 -7.60 5.05 1.08
CA LYS A 60 -7.94 6.42 0.71
C LYS A 60 -6.82 7.41 0.98
N ILE A 61 -6.23 7.34 2.16
CA ILE A 61 -5.15 8.25 2.54
C ILE A 61 -3.92 8.05 1.64
N PHE A 62 -3.54 6.79 1.41
CA PHE A 62 -2.43 6.43 0.53
C PHE A 62 -2.64 6.89 -0.91
N TYR A 63 -3.86 6.73 -1.43
CA TYR A 63 -4.22 7.21 -2.75
C TYR A 63 -4.08 8.72 -2.86
N GLU A 64 -4.61 9.46 -1.88
CA GLU A 64 -4.45 10.92 -1.83
C GLU A 64 -2.97 11.32 -1.71
N MET A 65 -2.18 10.64 -0.87
CA MET A 65 -0.75 10.90 -0.69
C MET A 65 0.04 10.71 -1.99
N ILE A 66 -0.20 9.59 -2.69
CA ILE A 66 0.47 9.29 -3.96
C ILE A 66 0.12 10.38 -5.00
N ASN A 67 -1.15 10.75 -5.13
CA ASN A 67 -1.57 11.80 -6.07
C ASN A 67 -0.99 13.17 -5.72
N ASP A 68 -1.06 13.57 -4.44
CA ASP A 68 -0.46 14.82 -3.98
C ASP A 68 1.06 14.85 -4.19
N TYR A 69 1.73 13.72 -4.05
CA TYR A 69 3.16 13.60 -4.29
C TYR A 69 3.49 13.73 -5.78
N MET A 70 2.79 13.01 -6.65
CA MET A 70 2.96 13.07 -8.11
C MET A 70 2.64 14.48 -8.65
N ASP A 71 1.64 15.15 -8.10
CA ASP A 71 1.25 16.52 -8.45
C ASP A 71 2.22 17.59 -7.88
N GLY A 72 3.25 17.19 -7.12
CA GLY A 72 4.17 18.11 -6.44
C GLY A 72 3.55 18.91 -5.29
N LYS A 73 2.32 18.58 -4.87
CA LYS A 73 1.56 19.25 -3.78
C LYS A 73 2.05 18.83 -2.39
N TYR A 74 2.71 17.68 -2.27
CA TYR A 74 3.22 17.15 -1.00
C TYR A 74 4.58 16.45 -1.17
N LEU A 75 5.67 17.24 -1.10
CA LEU A 75 7.05 16.74 -1.19
C LEU A 75 7.75 16.61 0.18
N SER A 76 7.00 16.73 1.28
CA SER A 76 7.52 16.70 2.65
C SER A 76 7.88 15.29 3.15
N ILE A 77 7.76 14.28 2.28
CA ILE A 77 8.10 12.89 2.55
C ILE A 77 9.21 12.44 1.62
N SER A 78 10.11 11.61 2.15
CA SER A 78 11.24 11.05 1.41
C SER A 78 10.80 9.86 0.53
N LYS A 79 11.65 9.50 -0.45
CA LYS A 79 11.46 8.26 -1.25
C LYS A 79 11.26 7.04 -0.34
N LYS A 80 12.00 6.95 0.77
CA LYS A 80 11.92 5.84 1.74
C LYS A 80 10.56 5.75 2.44
N GLU A 81 9.82 6.86 2.54
CA GLU A 81 8.49 6.90 3.16
C GLU A 81 7.37 6.59 2.17
N ILE A 82 7.50 6.95 0.89
CA ILE A 82 6.46 6.72 -0.12
C ILE A 82 6.53 5.34 -0.76
N ILE A 83 7.72 4.74 -0.87
CA ILE A 83 7.90 3.42 -1.48
C ILE A 83 7.09 2.31 -0.78
N PRO A 84 7.05 2.20 0.57
CA PRO A 84 6.19 1.23 1.24
C PRO A 84 4.70 1.41 0.94
N ILE A 85 4.26 2.65 0.72
CA ILE A 85 2.87 2.98 0.38
C ILE A 85 2.55 2.51 -1.04
N ILE A 86 3.45 2.78 -1.99
CA ILE A 86 3.33 2.31 -3.38
C ILE A 86 3.34 0.77 -3.41
N ALA A 87 4.27 0.12 -2.70
CA ALA A 87 4.37 -1.34 -2.61
C ALA A 87 3.06 -1.99 -2.12
N ALA A 88 2.39 -1.37 -1.14
CA ALA A 88 1.09 -1.83 -0.67
C ALA A 88 0.00 -1.76 -1.74
N PHE A 89 0.06 -0.76 -2.62
CA PHE A 89 -0.89 -0.60 -3.73
C PHE A 89 -0.67 -1.62 -4.83
N VAL A 90 0.59 -1.87 -5.21
CA VAL A 90 0.93 -2.91 -6.17
C VAL A 90 0.38 -4.26 -5.70
N TYR A 91 0.66 -4.60 -4.44
CA TYR A 91 0.17 -5.84 -3.85
C TYR A 91 -1.36 -5.88 -3.80
N PHE A 92 -2.00 -4.78 -3.39
CA PHE A 92 -3.45 -4.74 -3.28
C PHE A 92 -4.15 -4.87 -4.63
N VAL A 93 -3.62 -4.28 -5.70
CA VAL A 93 -4.23 -4.35 -7.04
C VAL A 93 -4.03 -5.74 -7.63
N SER A 94 -2.78 -6.16 -7.76
CA SER A 94 -2.42 -7.41 -8.41
C SER A 94 -1.22 -8.06 -7.70
N PRO A 95 -1.49 -8.93 -6.71
CA PRO A 95 -0.44 -9.72 -6.07
C PRO A 95 0.30 -10.61 -7.09
N VAL A 96 -0.44 -11.13 -8.08
CA VAL A 96 0.00 -12.06 -9.13
C VAL A 96 1.12 -11.50 -10.00
N ASP A 97 1.10 -10.20 -10.31
CA ASP A 97 2.15 -9.58 -11.12
C ASP A 97 3.47 -9.36 -10.38
N VAL A 98 3.45 -9.37 -9.04
CA VAL A 98 4.65 -9.22 -8.20
C VAL A 98 5.29 -10.57 -7.88
N PHE A 99 4.49 -11.62 -7.80
CA PHE A 99 4.94 -12.99 -7.54
C PHE A 99 4.37 -13.93 -8.61
N PRO A 100 5.05 -14.08 -9.76
CA PRO A 100 4.60 -15.00 -10.81
C PRO A 100 4.63 -16.48 -10.37
N ASP A 101 5.26 -16.81 -9.24
CA ASP A 101 5.32 -18.15 -8.65
C ASP A 101 4.51 -18.22 -7.34
N TYR A 102 3.18 -18.29 -7.41
CA TYR A 102 2.37 -18.43 -6.19
C TYR A 102 2.38 -19.85 -5.63
N ILE A 103 2.95 -19.97 -4.42
CA ILE A 103 2.75 -21.07 -3.47
C ILE A 103 1.25 -21.18 -3.15
N PRO A 104 0.61 -22.35 -3.32
CA PRO A 104 -0.85 -22.53 -3.24
C PRO A 104 -1.52 -22.20 -1.89
N ALA A 105 -0.78 -21.73 -0.89
CA ALA A 105 -1.27 -21.36 0.44
C ALA A 105 -1.45 -19.84 0.67
N PHE A 106 -1.05 -19.00 -0.28
CA PHE A 106 -1.03 -17.54 -0.10
C PHE A 106 -2.42 -16.88 -0.16
N GLY A 107 -3.42 -17.54 -0.74
CA GLY A 107 -4.80 -17.05 -0.89
C GLY A 107 -5.55 -16.83 0.43
N TYR A 108 -4.90 -16.98 1.58
CA TYR A 108 -5.45 -16.75 2.93
C TYR A 108 -4.83 -15.54 3.65
N LEU A 109 -3.86 -14.85 3.05
CA LEU A 109 -3.45 -13.53 3.52
C LEU A 109 -4.57 -12.54 3.14
N ASP A 110 -5.51 -12.39 4.07
CA ASP A 110 -6.61 -11.43 3.99
C ASP A 110 -6.04 -10.07 3.56
N ASP A 111 -6.51 -9.51 2.44
CA ASP A 111 -6.06 -8.21 1.93
C ASP A 111 -6.14 -7.11 3.02
N ALA A 112 -7.03 -7.28 3.99
CA ALA A 112 -7.15 -6.44 5.17
C ALA A 112 -5.93 -6.49 6.11
N PHE A 113 -5.30 -7.66 6.29
CA PHE A 113 -4.14 -7.85 7.16
C PHE A 113 -2.91 -7.10 6.62
N VAL A 114 -2.65 -7.23 5.33
CA VAL A 114 -1.50 -6.55 4.69
C VAL A 114 -1.65 -5.04 4.79
N ILE A 115 -2.84 -4.50 4.50
CA ILE A 115 -3.07 -3.06 4.58
C ILE A 115 -3.08 -2.56 6.02
N GLY A 116 -3.61 -3.35 6.96
CA GLY A 116 -3.53 -3.04 8.40
C GLY A 116 -2.09 -2.98 8.89
N LEU A 117 -1.24 -3.90 8.43
CA LEU A 117 0.17 -3.93 8.76
C LEU A 117 0.92 -2.74 8.14
N VAL A 118 0.68 -2.44 6.86
CA VAL A 118 1.25 -1.25 6.20
C VAL A 118 0.82 0.01 6.94
N GLY A 119 -0.48 0.16 7.23
CA GLY A 119 -1.03 1.30 7.96
C GLY A 119 -0.40 1.48 9.34
N SER A 120 -0.07 0.38 10.02
CA SER A 120 0.67 0.41 11.30
C SER A 120 2.10 0.91 11.12
N ILE A 121 2.82 0.41 10.10
CA ILE A 121 4.22 0.78 9.81
C ILE A 121 4.33 2.23 9.32
N THR A 122 3.37 2.72 8.54
CA THR A 122 3.38 4.06 7.95
C THR A 122 2.61 5.09 8.77
N LYS A 123 2.22 4.77 10.01
CA LYS A 123 1.33 5.60 10.83
C LYS A 123 1.86 7.03 10.99
N ASP A 124 3.14 7.18 11.31
CA ASP A 124 3.75 8.50 11.49
C ASP A 124 3.76 9.32 10.19
N THR A 125 4.00 8.68 9.05
CA THR A 125 3.95 9.32 7.73
C THR A 125 2.53 9.76 7.39
N VAL A 126 1.54 8.91 7.65
CA VAL A 126 0.11 9.22 7.48
C VAL A 126 -0.32 10.38 8.36
N ASP A 127 0.06 10.38 9.64
CA ASP A 127 -0.29 11.42 10.60
C ASP A 127 0.32 12.78 10.21
N LYS A 128 1.59 12.79 9.77
CA LYS A 128 2.24 13.98 9.21
C LYS A 128 1.48 14.52 7.99
N TYR A 129 1.11 13.65 7.05
CA TYR A 129 0.36 14.06 5.87
C TYR A 129 -1.01 14.65 6.22
N GLN A 130 -1.78 13.97 7.07
CA GLN A 130 -3.09 14.45 7.51
C GLN A 130 -3.01 15.78 8.25
N LYS A 131 -1.99 15.97 9.10
CA LYS A 131 -1.74 17.25 9.77
C LYS A 131 -1.46 18.36 8.75
N SER A 132 -0.65 18.09 7.73
CA SER A 132 -0.37 19.07 6.66
C SER A 132 -1.63 19.47 5.89
N LYS A 133 -2.52 18.51 5.60
CA LYS A 133 -3.81 18.78 4.93
C LYS A 133 -4.76 19.61 5.78
N ARG A 134 -4.75 19.43 7.11
CA ARG A 134 -5.55 20.26 8.04
C ARG A 134 -5.04 21.69 8.09
N LEU A 135 -3.72 21.88 8.13
CA LEU A 135 -3.10 23.22 8.15
C LEU A 135 -3.32 24.01 6.86
N LYS A 136 -3.40 23.34 5.70
CA LYS A 136 -3.73 23.98 4.41
C LYS A 136 -5.21 24.37 4.25
N LYS A 137 -6.10 23.89 5.12
CA LYS A 137 -7.55 24.14 5.09
C LYS A 137 -8.02 25.18 6.13
N ALA A 138 -7.12 25.64 6.99
CA ALA A 138 -7.37 26.70 7.97
C ALA A 138 -6.86 28.04 7.40
#